data_AF-A0A3L7ZJK9-F1
#
_entry.id   AF-A0A3L7ZJK9-F1
#
_cell.length_a   1.000
_cell.length_b   1.000
_cell.length_c   1.000
_cell.angle_alpha   90.00
_cell.angle_beta   90.00
_cell.angle_gamma   90.00
#
_symmetry.space_group_name_H-M   'P 1'
#
loop_
_entity.id
_entity.type
_entity.pdbx_description
1 polymer ?
#
loop_
_entity_poly.entity_id
_entity_poly.type
_entity_poly.pdbx_seq_one_letter_code
_entity_poly.pdbx_strand_id
1 'polypeptide(L)'
;MTVRFLDYIIDYKDINDSIFKVKVELTAKIYPDQEILYNFLHENNLVSTDWRTTIRNIQDVQYAIEERKRRMRDDPFSFILSSRNPSWESDILKRNNLCKNDIDIVNALCKFSEKNTHRFSATARMILDFSMGGRQPLTENRALNKIKEQVSALPKLRYALIEYLKKIGLIEPNRNIYCEVLHKDI
;
A
#
# COMPACT_ATOMS: atom_id res chain seq x y z
N MET A 1 -14.96 8.44 2.19
CA MET A 1 -13.96 9.14 3.04
C MET A 1 -12.83 8.16 3.32
N THR A 2 -11.60 8.65 3.48
CA THR A 2 -10.42 7.81 3.76
C THR A 2 -9.80 8.13 5.10
N VAL A 3 -9.43 7.10 5.86
CA VAL A 3 -8.77 7.24 7.17
C VAL A 3 -7.59 6.26 7.23
N ARG A 4 -6.43 6.74 7.69
CA ARG A 4 -5.27 5.90 8.01
C ARG A 4 -5.45 5.29 9.39
N PHE A 5 -5.20 3.99 9.52
CA PHE A 5 -5.24 3.29 10.81
C PHE A 5 -4.28 2.11 10.77
N LEU A 6 -3.32 2.08 11.71
CA LEU A 6 -2.19 1.12 11.69
C LEU A 6 -1.43 1.22 10.35
N ASP A 7 -1.19 0.09 9.69
CA ASP A 7 -0.54 0.01 8.36
C ASP A 7 -1.57 -0.03 7.20
N TYR A 8 -2.83 0.34 7.45
CA TYR A 8 -3.92 0.27 6.47
C TYR A 8 -4.54 1.65 6.19
N ILE A 9 -5.07 1.78 4.98
CA ILE A 9 -6.01 2.83 4.59
C ILE A 9 -7.41 2.21 4.53
N ILE A 10 -8.32 2.84 5.26
CA ILE A 10 -9.74 2.50 5.28
C ILE A 10 -10.46 3.49 4.38
N ASP A 11 -10.94 3.03 3.23
CA ASP A 11 -11.85 3.77 2.36
C ASP A 11 -13.28 3.30 2.61
N TYR A 12 -14.05 4.12 3.31
CA TYR A 12 -15.45 3.84 3.61
C TYR A 12 -16.36 4.79 2.83
N LYS A 13 -17.44 4.25 2.27
CA LYS A 13 -18.46 5.08 1.61
C LYS A 13 -19.34 5.76 2.64
N ASP A 14 -19.93 6.89 2.26
CA ASP A 14 -20.82 7.69 3.10
C ASP A 14 -21.75 6.79 3.90
N ILE A 15 -21.57 6.83 5.22
CA ILE A 15 -22.48 6.20 6.17
C ILE A 15 -23.73 7.08 6.13
N ASN A 16 -24.59 6.80 5.15
CA ASN A 16 -25.80 7.58 4.94
C ASN A 16 -26.72 7.34 6.13
N ASP A 17 -26.71 8.28 7.08
CA ASP A 17 -27.66 8.45 8.18
C ASP A 17 -29.05 8.80 7.62
N SER A 18 -29.61 7.91 6.82
CA SER A 18 -31.03 7.91 6.58
C SER A 18 -31.68 7.45 7.88
N ILE A 19 -32.18 8.41 8.65
CA ILE A 19 -32.95 8.25 9.90
C ILE A 19 -34.13 7.26 9.71
N PHE A 20 -34.50 6.95 8.46
CA PHE A 20 -35.57 6.05 8.06
C PHE A 20 -35.12 4.63 7.68
N LYS A 21 -33.82 4.33 7.58
CA LYS A 21 -33.34 2.98 7.25
C LYS A 21 -33.13 2.17 8.53
N VAL A 22 -34.05 1.23 8.79
CA VAL A 22 -33.95 0.19 9.83
C VAL A 22 -32.64 -0.62 9.78
N LYS A 23 -31.92 -0.56 8.64
CA LYS A 23 -30.61 -1.18 8.43
C LYS A 23 -29.66 -0.19 7.76
N VAL A 24 -28.51 0.05 8.37
CA VAL A 24 -27.39 0.76 7.76
C VAL A 24 -26.40 -0.29 7.25
N GLU A 25 -26.06 -0.23 5.97
CA GLU A 25 -25.00 -1.05 5.39
C GLU A 25 -23.67 -0.30 5.53
N LEU A 26 -22.77 -0.86 6.33
CA LEU A 26 -21.41 -0.38 6.47
C LEU A 26 -20.56 -1.10 5.42
N THR A 27 -20.07 -0.34 4.44
CA THR A 27 -19.15 -0.86 3.43
C THR A 27 -17.83 -0.12 3.49
N ALA A 28 -16.74 -0.87 3.63
CA ALA A 28 -15.40 -0.33 3.64
C ALA A 28 -14.47 -1.21 2.80
N LYS A 29 -13.61 -0.55 2.02
CA LYS A 29 -12.46 -1.15 1.37
C LYS A 29 -11.23 -0.83 2.21
N ILE A 30 -10.54 -1.86 2.66
CA ILE A 30 -9.35 -1.75 3.49
C ILE A 30 -8.18 -2.21 2.63
N TYR A 31 -7.16 -1.38 2.49
CA TYR A 31 -5.98 -1.72 1.70
C TYR A 31 -4.70 -1.27 2.40
N PRO A 32 -3.56 -1.95 2.16
CA PRO A 32 -2.30 -1.58 2.80
C PRO A 32 -1.84 -0.18 2.44
N ASP A 33 -1.32 0.56 3.41
CA ASP A 33 -0.67 1.85 3.18
C ASP A 33 0.75 1.62 2.65
N GLN A 34 0.90 1.72 1.33
CA GLN A 34 2.18 1.49 0.66
C GLN A 34 3.26 2.48 1.10
N GLU A 35 2.90 3.73 1.43
CA GLU A 35 3.86 4.73 1.88
C GLU A 35 4.43 4.34 3.24
N ILE A 36 3.58 3.95 4.20
CA ILE A 36 4.01 3.52 5.54
C ILE A 36 4.86 2.25 5.44
N LEU A 37 4.41 1.26 4.65
CA LEU A 37 5.15 0.00 4.49
C LEU A 37 6.51 0.21 3.83
N TYR A 38 6.60 1.05 2.81
CA TYR A 38 7.87 1.30 2.13
C TYR A 38 8.83 2.10 3.02
N ASN A 39 8.34 3.12 3.72
CA ASN A 39 9.16 3.87 4.68
C ASN A 39 9.69 2.96 5.80
N PHE A 40 8.90 1.98 6.26
CA PHE A 40 9.37 0.96 7.19
C PHE A 40 10.53 0.12 6.61
N LEU A 41 10.49 -0.24 5.32
CA LEU A 41 11.61 -0.93 4.67
C LEU A 41 12.86 -0.05 4.61
N HIS A 42 12.69 1.26 4.35
CA HIS A 42 13.78 2.23 4.33
C HIS A 42 14.43 2.38 5.71
N GLU A 43 13.62 2.55 6.76
CA GLU A 43 14.07 2.65 8.15
C GLU A 43 14.88 1.41 8.60
N ASN A 44 14.59 0.25 8.01
CA ASN A 44 15.31 -1.01 8.27
C ASN A 44 16.49 -1.26 7.33
N ASN A 45 16.91 -0.26 6.54
CA ASN A 45 18.00 -0.32 5.57
C ASN A 45 17.83 -1.44 4.53
N LEU A 46 16.60 -1.69 4.09
CA LEU A 46 16.29 -2.67 3.04
C LEU A 46 16.21 -2.04 1.65
N VAL A 47 15.84 -0.76 1.61
CA VAL A 47 15.79 0.06 0.40
C VAL A 47 16.58 1.34 0.62
N SER A 48 17.14 1.86 -0.47
CA SER A 48 18.11 2.95 -0.45
C SER A 48 17.50 4.34 -0.20
N THR A 49 16.21 4.50 -0.52
CA THR A 49 15.53 5.81 -0.58
C THR A 49 14.16 5.75 0.08
N ASP A 50 13.61 6.92 0.41
CA ASP A 50 12.24 7.04 0.91
C ASP A 50 11.20 6.81 -0.21
N TRP A 51 9.93 6.65 0.16
CA TRP A 51 8.84 6.37 -0.79
C TRP A 51 8.68 7.46 -1.86
N ARG A 52 8.78 8.73 -1.48
CA ARG A 52 8.49 9.87 -2.36
C ARG A 52 9.57 10.04 -3.41
N THR A 53 10.82 9.96 -2.97
CA THR A 53 12.00 9.96 -3.84
C THR A 53 11.97 8.73 -4.75
N THR A 54 11.62 7.56 -4.23
CA THR A 54 11.53 6.34 -5.05
C THR A 54 10.50 6.48 -6.17
N ILE A 55 9.28 6.92 -5.88
CA ILE A 55 8.23 7.09 -6.91
C ILE A 55 8.70 8.07 -7.98
N ARG A 56 9.21 9.23 -7.56
CA ARG A 56 9.69 10.25 -8.49
C ARG A 56 10.78 9.69 -9.39
N ASN A 57 11.78 9.04 -8.81
CA ASN A 57 12.88 8.45 -9.55
C ASN A 57 12.39 7.34 -10.49
N ILE A 58 11.41 6.52 -10.10
CA ILE A 58 10.81 5.49 -10.96
C ILE A 58 10.11 6.14 -12.16
N GLN A 59 9.35 7.21 -11.96
CA GLN A 59 8.69 7.94 -13.04
C GLN A 59 9.71 8.55 -14.01
N ASP A 60 10.75 9.19 -13.48
CA ASP A 60 11.83 9.79 -14.27
C ASP A 60 12.60 8.71 -15.08
N VAL A 61 12.85 7.55 -14.48
CA VAL A 61 13.46 6.39 -15.15
C VAL A 61 12.55 5.85 -16.25
N GLN A 62 11.26 5.63 -15.97
CA GLN A 62 10.30 5.13 -16.96
C GLN A 62 10.22 6.06 -18.16
N TYR A 63 10.11 7.36 -17.91
CA TYR A 63 10.11 8.38 -18.95
C TYR A 63 11.39 8.33 -19.79
N ALA A 64 12.57 8.30 -19.16
CA ALA A 64 13.85 8.24 -19.86
C ALA A 64 14.02 6.96 -20.71
N ILE A 65 13.54 5.82 -20.21
CA ILE A 65 13.55 4.54 -20.94
C ILE A 65 12.63 4.62 -22.16
N GLU A 66 11.41 5.12 -22.00
CA GLU A 66 10.46 5.25 -23.11
C GLU A 66 10.94 6.21 -24.18
N GLU A 67 11.48 7.36 -23.78
CA GLU A 67 12.04 8.35 -24.70
C GLU A 67 13.21 7.76 -25.49
N ARG A 68 14.10 7.01 -24.82
CA ARG A 68 15.22 6.33 -25.50
C ARG A 68 14.76 5.22 -26.43
N LYS A 69 13.73 4.45 -26.05
CA LYS A 69 13.08 3.45 -26.92
C LYS A 69 12.38 4.09 -28.12
N ARG A 70 11.85 5.31 -28.01
CA ARG A 70 11.32 6.07 -29.16
C ARG A 70 12.46 6.44 -30.11
N ARG A 71 13.51 7.09 -29.61
CA ARG A 71 14.69 7.47 -30.43
C ARG A 71 15.34 6.28 -31.14
N MET A 72 15.41 5.11 -30.50
CA MET A 72 15.94 3.87 -31.11
C MET A 72 15.01 3.27 -32.16
N ARG A 73 13.69 3.50 -32.09
CA ARG A 73 12.76 3.09 -33.15
C ARG A 73 12.88 3.97 -34.39
N ASP A 74 13.21 5.24 -34.18
CA ASP A 74 13.37 6.22 -35.25
C ASP A 74 14.73 6.09 -35.98
N ASP A 75 15.66 5.26 -35.46
CA ASP A 75 16.95 4.93 -36.08
C ASP A 75 17.16 3.41 -36.22
N PRO A 76 17.06 2.84 -37.44
CA PRO A 76 17.13 1.40 -37.68
C PRO A 76 18.44 0.72 -37.23
N PHE A 77 19.57 1.44 -37.23
CA PHE A 77 20.87 0.87 -36.89
C PHE A 77 21.08 0.74 -35.37
N SER A 78 20.59 1.70 -34.59
CA SER A 78 20.70 1.67 -33.12
C SER A 78 19.74 0.65 -32.47
N PHE A 79 18.61 0.32 -33.10
CA PHE A 79 17.69 -0.73 -32.64
C PHE A 79 18.34 -2.13 -32.62
N ILE A 80 19.11 -2.47 -33.67
CA ILE A 80 19.71 -3.81 -33.83
C ILE A 80 20.86 -4.05 -32.83
N LEU A 81 21.64 -3.01 -32.52
CA LEU A 81 22.78 -3.10 -31.60
C LEU A 81 22.36 -3.07 -30.11
N SER A 82 21.30 -2.32 -29.77
CA SER A 82 20.84 -2.15 -28.38
C SER A 82 19.91 -3.25 -27.88
N SER A 83 19.20 -3.95 -28.78
CA SER A 83 18.29 -5.05 -28.45
C SER A 83 18.98 -6.31 -27.93
N ARG A 84 20.30 -6.46 -28.15
CA ARG A 84 21.08 -7.63 -27.73
C ARG A 84 21.65 -7.55 -26.30
N ASN A 85 21.77 -6.35 -25.71
CA ASN A 85 22.10 -6.16 -24.28
C ASN A 85 22.00 -4.66 -23.89
N PRO A 86 20.95 -4.21 -23.19
CA PRO A 86 20.79 -2.79 -22.89
C PRO A 86 21.57 -2.40 -21.63
N SER A 87 22.91 -2.29 -21.73
CA SER A 87 23.75 -1.73 -20.65
C SER A 87 23.26 -0.35 -20.19
N TRP A 88 22.69 0.42 -21.11
CA TRP A 88 22.14 1.74 -20.88
C TRP A 88 20.94 1.78 -19.91
N GLU A 89 20.11 0.73 -19.82
CA GLU A 89 19.01 0.69 -18.85
C GLU A 89 19.57 0.66 -17.42
N SER A 90 20.62 -0.13 -17.20
CA SER A 90 21.32 -0.17 -15.91
C SER A 90 22.02 1.15 -15.57
N ASP A 91 22.50 1.90 -16.57
CA ASP A 91 23.11 3.22 -16.37
C ASP A 91 22.09 4.29 -16.01
N ILE A 92 20.90 4.25 -16.62
CA ILE A 92 19.79 5.17 -16.28
C ILE A 92 19.34 4.94 -14.84
N LEU A 93 19.29 3.68 -14.38
CA LEU A 93 18.97 3.35 -13.00
C LEU A 93 19.99 3.93 -12.02
N LYS A 94 21.28 3.70 -12.27
CA LYS A 94 22.37 4.23 -11.44
C LYS A 94 22.36 5.76 -11.35
N ARG A 95 22.08 6.45 -12.46
CA ARG A 95 22.01 7.92 -12.50
C ARG A 95 20.88 8.50 -11.63
N ASN A 96 19.81 7.73 -11.41
CA ASN A 96 18.68 8.15 -10.59
C ASN A 96 18.75 7.57 -9.16
N ASN A 97 19.93 7.11 -8.72
CA ASN A 97 20.15 6.48 -7.41
C ASN A 97 19.19 5.31 -7.12
N LEU A 98 18.73 4.60 -8.16
CA LEU A 98 17.87 3.43 -8.02
C LEU A 98 18.71 2.17 -8.24
N CYS A 99 18.60 1.23 -7.31
CA CYS A 99 19.11 -0.12 -7.50
C CYS A 99 18.03 -1.02 -8.10
N LYS A 100 18.44 -2.07 -8.82
CA LYS A 100 17.50 -3.10 -9.29
C LYS A 100 16.68 -3.70 -8.14
N ASN A 101 17.32 -3.86 -6.98
CA ASN A 101 16.66 -4.33 -5.76
C ASN A 101 15.53 -3.42 -5.29
N ASP A 102 15.68 -2.09 -5.38
CA ASP A 102 14.64 -1.13 -4.98
C ASP A 102 13.40 -1.31 -5.87
N ILE A 103 13.59 -1.49 -7.18
CA ILE A 103 12.50 -1.75 -8.13
C ILE A 103 11.81 -3.09 -7.86
N ASP A 104 12.59 -4.14 -7.60
CA ASP A 104 12.05 -5.46 -7.29
C ASP A 104 11.24 -5.44 -6.00
N ILE A 105 11.70 -4.68 -4.99
CA ILE A 105 10.97 -4.47 -3.72
C ILE A 105 9.68 -3.67 -3.94
N VAL A 106 9.70 -2.59 -4.73
CA VAL A 106 8.47 -1.83 -5.06
C VAL A 106 7.46 -2.71 -5.79
N ASN A 107 7.90 -3.47 -6.78
CA ASN A 107 7.02 -4.40 -7.50
C ASN A 107 6.45 -5.49 -6.58
N ALA A 108 7.28 -6.00 -5.66
CA ALA A 108 6.85 -6.95 -4.65
C ALA A 108 5.82 -6.33 -3.69
N LEU A 109 6.02 -5.08 -3.27
CA LEU A 109 5.10 -4.34 -2.42
C LEU A 109 3.75 -4.11 -3.10
N CYS A 110 3.73 -3.74 -4.38
CA CYS A 110 2.48 -3.61 -5.15
C CYS A 110 1.71 -4.93 -5.18
N LYS A 111 2.38 -6.03 -5.53
CA LYS A 111 1.77 -7.38 -5.54
C LYS A 111 1.29 -7.82 -4.16
N PHE A 112 2.05 -7.49 -3.10
CA PHE A 112 1.66 -7.77 -1.73
C PHE A 112 0.42 -6.96 -1.33
N SER A 113 0.35 -5.69 -1.73
CA SER A 113 -0.76 -4.79 -1.43
C SER A 113 -2.08 -5.25 -2.06
N GLU A 114 -2.02 -5.69 -3.33
CA GLU A 114 -3.16 -6.25 -4.04
C GLU A 114 -3.73 -7.48 -3.33
N LYS A 115 -2.85 -8.36 -2.83
CA LYS A 115 -3.25 -9.59 -2.11
C LYS A 115 -3.85 -9.33 -0.73
N ASN A 116 -3.45 -8.25 -0.07
CA ASN A 116 -3.91 -7.89 1.28
C ASN A 116 -4.96 -6.77 1.25
N THR A 117 -5.66 -6.61 0.13
CA THR A 117 -6.85 -5.75 0.06
C THR A 117 -8.07 -6.52 0.55
N HIS A 118 -8.75 -5.98 1.55
CA HIS A 118 -9.93 -6.56 2.17
C HIS A 118 -11.17 -5.72 1.87
N ARG A 119 -12.32 -6.39 1.80
CA ARG A 119 -13.63 -5.74 1.71
C ARG A 119 -14.44 -6.12 2.93
N PHE A 120 -14.89 -5.11 3.66
CA PHE A 120 -15.78 -5.26 4.78
C PHE A 120 -17.18 -4.82 4.37
N SER A 121 -18.17 -5.69 4.61
CA SER A 121 -19.58 -5.38 4.47
C SER A 121 -20.32 -5.92 5.69
N ALA A 122 -20.96 -5.04 6.45
CA ALA A 122 -21.77 -5.43 7.58
C ALA A 122 -23.10 -4.68 7.58
N THR A 123 -24.16 -5.38 7.97
CA THR A 123 -25.48 -4.77 8.20
C THR A 123 -25.61 -4.47 9.68
N ALA A 124 -25.60 -3.20 10.05
CA ALA A 124 -25.95 -2.78 11.40
C ALA A 124 -27.48 -2.63 11.46
N ARG A 125 -28.17 -3.54 12.17
CA ARG A 125 -29.59 -3.35 12.50
C ARG A 125 -29.71 -2.24 13.54
N MET A 126 -30.45 -1.18 13.21
CA MET A 126 -30.95 -0.26 14.23
C MET A 126 -32.14 -0.94 14.90
N ILE A 127 -31.90 -1.71 15.97
CA ILE A 127 -33.01 -2.08 16.85
C ILE A 127 -33.33 -0.81 17.63
N LEU A 128 -34.49 -0.22 17.32
CA LEU A 128 -35.13 0.76 18.17
C LEU A 128 -35.56 0.04 19.45
N ASP A 129 -34.66 -0.10 20.43
CA ASP A 129 -35.06 -0.50 21.78
C ASP A 129 -35.70 0.71 22.46
N PHE A 130 -37.03 0.75 22.39
CA PHE A 130 -37.85 1.81 22.99
C PHE A 130 -37.82 1.78 24.54
N SER A 131 -37.29 0.75 25.17
CA SER A 131 -37.39 0.50 26.62
C SER A 131 -36.27 1.11 27.49
N MET A 132 -35.25 1.75 26.92
CA MET A 132 -34.05 2.21 27.64
C MET A 132 -33.72 3.71 27.53
N GLY A 133 -34.68 4.57 27.17
CA GLY A 133 -34.58 6.01 27.49
C GLY A 133 -33.44 6.80 26.83
N GLY A 134 -33.09 6.54 25.56
CA GLY A 134 -32.22 7.47 24.81
C GLY A 134 -31.69 6.93 23.49
N ARG A 135 -32.30 7.33 22.37
CA ARG A 135 -31.87 6.99 21.01
C ARG A 135 -30.64 7.83 20.63
N GLN A 136 -29.48 7.21 20.44
CA GLN A 136 -28.42 7.84 19.64
C GLN A 136 -28.38 7.18 18.26
N PRO A 137 -28.48 7.95 17.16
CA PRO A 137 -28.23 7.43 15.82
C PRO A 137 -26.82 6.81 15.74
N LEU A 138 -26.60 5.90 14.80
CA LEU A 138 -25.27 5.33 14.55
C LEU A 138 -24.37 6.43 13.97
N THR A 139 -23.78 7.26 14.82
CA THR A 139 -22.85 8.31 14.40
C THR A 139 -21.71 7.73 13.56
N GLU A 140 -21.22 8.50 12.60
CA GLU A 140 -20.07 8.15 11.77
C GLU A 140 -18.88 7.61 12.58
N ASN A 141 -18.57 8.23 13.72
CA ASN A 141 -17.50 7.80 14.64
C ASN A 141 -17.69 6.37 15.17
N ARG A 142 -18.93 6.00 15.53
CA ARG A 142 -19.24 4.67 16.06
C ARG A 142 -19.16 3.60 14.96
N ALA A 143 -19.57 3.95 13.74
CA ALA A 143 -19.41 3.09 12.57
C ALA A 143 -17.92 2.91 12.20
N LEU A 144 -17.14 3.99 12.23
CA LEU A 144 -15.69 3.95 11.99
C LEU A 144 -14.98 3.09 13.05
N ASN A 145 -15.36 3.20 14.33
CA ASN A 145 -14.77 2.37 15.39
C ASN A 145 -15.02 0.87 15.17
N LYS A 146 -16.22 0.48 14.72
CA LYS A 146 -16.49 -0.91 14.34
C LYS A 146 -15.62 -1.39 13.18
N ILE A 147 -15.36 -0.52 12.19
CA ILE A 147 -14.45 -0.86 11.09
C ILE A 147 -13.02 -0.98 11.61
N LYS A 148 -12.57 -0.08 12.49
CA LYS A 148 -11.24 -0.13 13.12
C LYS A 148 -11.03 -1.40 13.94
N GLU A 149 -12.02 -1.84 14.71
CA GLU A 149 -11.98 -3.12 15.44
C GLU A 149 -11.73 -4.30 14.50
N GLN A 150 -12.37 -4.32 13.33
CA GLN A 150 -12.14 -5.34 12.31
C GLN A 150 -10.75 -5.24 11.70
N VAL A 151 -10.26 -4.03 11.45
CA VAL A 151 -8.89 -3.78 10.96
C VAL A 151 -7.84 -4.24 11.98
N SER A 152 -8.08 -4.05 13.27
CA SER A 152 -7.20 -4.54 14.35
C SER A 152 -7.07 -6.07 14.39
N ALA A 153 -8.05 -6.81 13.86
CA ALA A 153 -8.01 -8.26 13.75
C ALA A 153 -7.31 -8.75 12.46
N LEU A 154 -6.96 -7.85 11.54
CA LEU A 154 -6.25 -8.20 10.30
C LEU A 154 -4.77 -8.54 10.57
N PRO A 155 -4.10 -9.24 9.63
CA PRO A 155 -2.68 -9.54 9.76
C PRO A 155 -1.83 -8.28 9.94
N LYS A 156 -0.79 -8.38 10.77
CA LYS A 156 0.19 -7.29 10.93
C LYS A 156 1.04 -7.19 9.66
N LEU A 157 0.77 -6.17 8.83
CA LEU A 157 1.33 -6.07 7.48
C LEU A 157 2.85 -5.99 7.44
N ARG A 158 3.52 -5.33 8.39
CA ARG A 158 4.99 -5.28 8.46
C ARG A 158 5.61 -6.67 8.58
N TYR A 159 5.09 -7.49 9.48
CA TYR A 159 5.54 -8.88 9.66
C TYR A 159 5.29 -9.70 8.40
N ALA A 160 4.06 -9.66 7.89
CA ALA A 160 3.68 -10.39 6.68
C ALA A 160 4.48 -9.96 5.44
N LEU A 161 4.84 -8.67 5.34
CA LEU A 161 5.68 -8.14 4.28
C LEU A 161 7.11 -8.68 4.37
N ILE A 162 7.71 -8.67 5.56
CA ILE A 162 9.06 -9.23 5.75
C ILE A 162 9.10 -10.72 5.42
N GLU A 163 8.14 -11.51 5.92
CA GLU A 163 8.05 -12.93 5.59
C GLU A 163 7.88 -13.15 4.08
N TYR A 164 7.04 -12.33 3.44
CA TYR A 164 6.85 -12.38 2.00
C TYR A 164 8.14 -12.07 1.24
N LEU A 165 8.86 -11.01 1.61
CA LEU A 165 10.11 -10.60 0.98
C LEU A 165 11.23 -11.63 1.18
N LYS A 166 11.30 -12.28 2.35
CA LYS A 166 12.20 -13.42 2.60
C LYS A 166 11.85 -14.62 1.71
N LYS A 167 10.57 -14.95 1.59
CA LYS A 167 10.08 -16.08 0.79
C LYS A 167 10.42 -15.94 -0.70
N ILE A 168 10.40 -14.72 -1.24
CA ILE A 168 10.75 -14.44 -2.64
C ILE A 168 12.25 -14.16 -2.85
N GLY A 169 13.07 -14.23 -1.79
CA GLY A 169 14.52 -14.09 -1.87
C GLY A 169 15.03 -12.66 -2.01
N LEU A 170 14.21 -11.64 -1.74
CA LEU A 170 14.64 -10.23 -1.75
C LEU A 170 15.30 -9.80 -0.43
N ILE A 171 15.11 -10.57 0.63
CA ILE A 171 15.73 -10.36 1.94
C ILE A 171 16.34 -11.68 2.41
N GLU A 172 17.51 -11.59 3.05
CA GLU A 172 18.14 -12.74 3.68
C GLU A 172 17.22 -13.40 4.72
N PRO A 173 17.11 -14.74 4.73
CA PRO A 173 16.19 -15.45 5.62
C PRO A 173 16.48 -15.18 7.11
N ASN A 174 17.75 -15.02 7.46
CA ASN A 174 18.21 -14.83 8.84
C ASN A 174 18.27 -13.37 9.28
N ARG A 175 17.89 -12.41 8.43
CA ARG A 175 17.91 -11.00 8.81
C ARG A 175 16.83 -10.74 9.86
N ASN A 176 17.25 -10.30 11.04
CA ASN A 176 16.36 -9.86 12.11
C ASN A 176 15.91 -8.42 11.84
N ILE A 177 14.60 -8.23 11.80
CA ILE A 177 13.96 -6.95 11.49
C ILE A 177 12.93 -6.71 12.58
N TYR A 178 13.06 -5.59 13.29
CA TYR A 178 12.14 -5.23 14.34
C TYR A 178 10.87 -4.66 13.72
N CYS A 179 9.78 -5.41 13.81
CA CYS A 179 8.51 -5.12 13.14
C CYS A 179 7.46 -4.52 14.09
N GLU A 180 7.83 -4.17 15.32
CA GLU A 180 6.88 -3.60 16.26
C GLU A 180 6.41 -2.22 15.82
N VAL A 181 5.13 -1.96 16.07
CA VAL A 181 4.51 -0.66 15.89
C VAL A 181 5.03 0.21 17.04
N LEU A 182 5.94 1.12 16.76
CA LEU A 182 6.05 2.32 17.60
C LEU A 182 4.70 3.01 17.47
N HIS A 183 3.80 2.77 18.43
CA HIS A 183 2.67 3.65 18.68
C HIS A 183 3.24 5.02 19.03
N LYS A 184 3.67 5.77 18.02
CA LYS A 184 3.65 7.22 18.14
C LYS A 184 2.18 7.55 17.96
N ASP A 185 1.54 7.79 19.10
CA ASP A 185 0.20 8.34 19.20
C ASP A 185 0.00 9.39 18.09
N ILE A 186 -0.92 9.10 17.17
CA ILE A 186 -1.47 10.08 16.22
C ILE A 186 -2.73 10.64 16.85
#